data_AF-A0A6V8D1I5-F1
#
_entry.id   AF-A0A6V8D1I5-F1
#
_cell.length_a   1.000
_cell.length_b   1.000
_cell.length_c   1.000
_cell.angle_alpha   90.00
_cell.angle_beta   90.00
_cell.angle_gamma   90.00
#
_symmetry.space_group_name_H-M   'P 1'
#
loop_
_entity.id
_entity.type
_entity.pdbx_description
1 polymer ?
#
loop_
_entity_poly.entity_id
_entity_poly.type
_entity_poly.pdbx_seq_one_letter_code
_entity_poly.pdbx_strand_id
1 'polypeptide(L)'
;MRMADRRRFHSSVAGAPIEHSLTPILSRLVDAHLQQVTGLSFISRTSRLETALIHDLLGRVLLDRMDNQSEVCTSDVIALIHEVTSDIEEGLDFPGLEVVEPNWPEPAESCFGDEGVLWVSITSPLKHGLSSRSGVIPVDASLDIASTNQLRWDGHQLVTGSTDGAGVILVARTWGIFSRSQSPIMILHGGGAAARSTAAAWAENGGRIVSMTREGKRPLDPRGPWGDALIDRVPEASLESIFQVDFDSSKESSIRPDVPDPNVCLVASYGIGGSVEPTQSASGALILDGRWMLAAQHLIAWAQFIAPDYRDSLPSLPLLLNRLSEVEARIEG
;
A
#
# COMPACT_ATOMS: atom_id res chain seq x y z
N MET A 1 -7.98 37.00 -10.47
CA MET A 1 -7.89 35.53 -10.39
C MET A 1 -6.51 35.22 -9.82
N ARG A 2 -6.37 35.08 -8.51
CA ARG A 2 -5.09 34.69 -7.90
C ARG A 2 -4.81 33.26 -8.35
N MET A 3 -3.65 33.03 -8.96
CA MET A 3 -3.13 31.66 -9.09
C MET A 3 -3.13 31.09 -7.68
N ALA A 4 -3.91 30.05 -7.43
CA ALA A 4 -3.83 29.32 -6.17
C ALA A 4 -2.37 28.88 -6.03
N ASP A 5 -1.66 29.41 -5.05
CA ASP A 5 -0.32 28.93 -4.73
C ASP A 5 -0.50 27.47 -4.32
N ARG A 6 0.04 26.56 -5.13
CA ARG A 6 -0.31 25.14 -5.10
C ARG A 6 0.45 24.46 -3.97
N ARG A 7 -0.30 23.80 -3.09
CA ARG A 7 0.22 23.04 -1.96
C ARG A 7 1.23 21.98 -2.42
N ARG A 8 2.44 22.05 -1.87
CA ARG A 8 3.53 21.10 -2.13
C ARG A 8 3.62 20.09 -0.99
N PHE A 9 3.95 18.85 -1.32
CA PHE A 9 4.11 17.75 -0.38
C PHE A 9 5.57 17.34 -0.28
N HIS A 10 6.07 17.29 0.95
CA HIS A 10 7.24 16.51 1.31
C HIS A 10 6.76 15.06 1.54
N SER A 11 7.18 14.14 0.67
CA SER A 11 6.88 12.72 0.79
C SER A 11 7.98 11.99 1.54
N SER A 12 7.66 11.25 2.59
CA SER A 12 8.64 10.47 3.35
C SER A 12 8.21 9.04 3.60
N VAL A 13 9.17 8.16 3.87
CA VAL A 13 8.94 6.84 4.45
C VAL A 13 9.67 6.72 5.79
N ALA A 14 8.98 6.15 6.78
CA ALA A 14 9.53 5.92 8.11
C ALA A 14 9.34 4.47 8.56
N GLY A 15 10.38 3.90 9.16
CA GLY A 15 10.42 2.52 9.65
C GLY A 15 11.84 2.00 9.77
N ALA A 16 12.01 0.71 10.03
CA ALA A 16 13.33 0.07 10.06
C ALA A 16 13.22 -1.44 9.79
N PRO A 17 13.96 -2.00 8.81
CA PRO A 17 14.83 -1.32 7.84
C PRO A 17 14.03 -0.69 6.67
N ILE A 18 14.56 0.38 6.07
CA ILE A 18 13.91 1.08 4.92
C ILE A 18 14.86 1.52 3.81
N GLU A 19 16.12 1.08 3.83
CA GLU A 19 17.14 1.47 2.84
C GLU A 19 16.68 1.22 1.39
N HIS A 20 16.05 0.08 1.16
CA HIS A 20 15.54 -0.33 -0.16
C HIS A 20 14.06 -0.02 -0.38
N SER A 21 13.49 0.91 0.40
CA SER A 21 12.08 1.27 0.22
C SER A 21 11.86 1.96 -1.13
N LEU A 22 10.89 1.45 -1.89
CA LEU A 22 10.45 2.02 -3.17
C LEU A 22 9.44 3.16 -3.02
N THR A 23 9.02 3.51 -1.79
CA THR A 23 8.07 4.62 -1.53
C THR A 23 8.51 5.93 -2.20
N PRO A 24 9.78 6.38 -2.10
CA PRO A 24 10.23 7.60 -2.78
C PRO A 24 10.02 7.57 -4.30
N ILE A 25 10.33 6.45 -4.95
CA ILE A 25 10.18 6.27 -6.40
C ILE A 25 8.70 6.26 -6.78
N LEU A 26 7.88 5.47 -6.08
CA LEU A 26 6.43 5.39 -6.30
C LEU A 26 5.74 6.76 -6.16
N SER A 27 6.14 7.54 -5.16
CA SER A 27 5.57 8.87 -4.93
C SER A 27 5.88 9.81 -6.09
N ARG A 28 7.11 9.77 -6.61
CA ARG A 28 7.52 10.57 -7.77
C ARG A 28 6.89 10.07 -9.08
N LEU A 29 6.66 8.77 -9.24
CA LEU A 29 5.97 8.21 -10.41
C LEU A 29 4.52 8.67 -10.50
N VAL A 30 3.79 8.65 -9.38
CA VAL A 30 2.41 9.16 -9.35
C VAL A 30 2.40 10.68 -9.58
N ASP A 31 3.35 11.43 -8.99
CA ASP A 31 3.50 12.87 -9.23
C ASP A 31 3.76 13.20 -10.70
N ALA A 32 4.68 12.47 -11.35
CA ALA A 32 5.02 12.64 -12.75
C ALA A 32 3.82 12.32 -13.65
N HIS A 33 3.06 11.26 -13.33
CA HIS A 33 1.81 10.94 -14.03
C HIS A 33 0.82 12.11 -13.93
N LEU A 34 0.53 12.58 -12.72
CA LEU A 34 -0.40 13.70 -12.52
C LEU A 34 0.09 14.97 -13.21
N GLN A 35 1.40 15.23 -13.25
CA GLN A 35 1.96 16.34 -13.98
C GLN A 35 1.70 16.24 -15.48
N GLN A 36 1.81 15.05 -16.06
CA GLN A 36 1.51 14.82 -17.48
C GLN A 36 0.02 15.06 -17.79
N VAL A 37 -0.90 14.55 -16.96
CA VAL A 37 -2.35 14.62 -17.24
C VAL A 37 -3.02 15.92 -16.79
N THR A 38 -2.48 16.60 -15.78
CA THR A 38 -3.08 17.82 -15.19
C THR A 38 -2.22 19.07 -15.31
N GLY A 39 -0.94 18.93 -15.65
CA GLY A 39 0.04 20.03 -15.60
C GLY A 39 0.46 20.41 -14.18
N LEU A 40 0.15 19.58 -13.18
CA LEU A 40 0.39 19.85 -11.75
C LEU A 40 1.43 18.89 -11.18
N SER A 41 2.39 19.44 -10.43
CA SER A 41 3.28 18.64 -9.57
C SER A 41 3.03 19.01 -8.11
N PHE A 42 2.85 17.98 -7.30
CA PHE A 42 2.54 18.00 -5.88
C PHE A 42 3.78 17.73 -5.04
N ILE A 43 4.65 16.79 -5.44
CA ILE A 43 5.82 16.41 -4.64
C ILE A 43 6.97 17.41 -4.81
N SER A 44 7.38 18.06 -3.73
CA SER A 44 8.58 18.92 -3.72
C SER A 44 9.85 18.10 -3.48
N ARG A 45 9.79 17.15 -2.54
CA ARG A 45 10.94 16.38 -2.05
C ARG A 45 10.53 14.99 -1.59
N THR A 46 11.45 14.03 -1.69
CA THR A 46 11.34 12.71 -1.06
C THR A 46 12.43 12.47 -0.02
N SER A 47 12.08 11.89 1.13
CA SER A 47 13.04 11.53 2.19
C SER A 47 12.78 10.17 2.82
N ARG A 48 13.68 9.76 3.70
CA ARG A 48 13.59 8.55 4.53
C ARG A 48 13.90 8.92 5.98
N LEU A 49 13.24 8.27 6.93
CA LEU A 49 13.60 8.31 8.35
C LEU A 49 13.67 6.90 8.91
N GLU A 50 14.89 6.42 9.09
CA GLU A 50 15.10 5.12 9.71
C GLU A 50 14.89 5.22 11.23
N THR A 51 13.83 4.58 11.73
CA THR A 51 13.55 4.49 13.16
C THR A 51 12.63 3.31 13.47
N ALA A 52 12.83 2.71 14.64
CA ALA A 52 11.95 1.68 15.19
C ALA A 52 10.96 2.24 16.21
N LEU A 53 11.03 3.54 16.53
CA LEU A 53 10.27 4.18 17.61
C LEU A 53 9.32 5.26 17.08
N ILE A 54 8.04 5.11 17.39
CA ILE A 54 7.01 6.04 16.90
C ILE A 54 7.19 7.47 17.44
N HIS A 55 7.72 7.61 18.66
CA HIS A 55 7.93 8.93 19.26
C HIS A 55 9.07 9.70 18.58
N ASP A 56 10.07 9.01 18.03
CA ASP A 56 11.11 9.65 17.22
C ASP A 56 10.51 10.22 15.93
N LEU A 57 9.66 9.44 15.25
CA LEU A 57 8.93 9.91 14.07
C LEU A 57 8.08 11.13 14.41
N LEU A 58 7.24 11.05 15.44
CA LEU A 58 6.38 12.18 15.85
C LEU A 58 7.20 13.41 16.24
N GLY A 59 8.31 13.22 16.95
CA GLY A 59 9.24 14.31 17.29
C GLY A 59 9.77 15.01 16.05
N ARG A 60 10.20 14.27 15.02
CA ARG A 60 10.68 14.85 13.75
C ARG A 60 9.57 15.56 12.98
N VAL A 61 8.40 14.93 12.85
CA VAL A 61 7.25 15.52 12.17
C VAL A 61 6.87 16.88 12.78
N LEU A 62 6.81 16.96 14.12
CA LEU A 62 6.34 18.17 14.81
C LEU A 62 7.42 19.25 15.00
N LEU A 63 8.69 18.87 15.18
CA LEU A 63 9.76 19.84 15.48
C LEU A 63 10.41 20.43 14.23
N ASP A 64 10.66 19.62 13.21
CA ASP A 64 11.43 20.05 12.04
C ASP A 64 10.79 19.66 10.70
N ARG A 65 9.56 19.12 10.70
CA ARG A 65 8.85 18.64 9.49
C ARG A 65 9.71 17.70 8.63
N MET A 66 10.69 17.03 9.25
CA MET A 66 11.69 16.22 8.59
C MET A 66 12.58 16.97 7.58
N ASP A 67 12.63 18.30 7.63
CA ASP A 67 13.36 19.14 6.67
C ASP A 67 14.87 18.85 6.64
N ASN A 68 15.41 18.34 7.76
CA ASN A 68 16.81 17.96 7.91
C ASN A 68 17.19 16.62 7.27
N GLN A 69 16.22 15.85 6.74
CA GLN A 69 16.52 14.60 6.04
C GLN A 69 17.09 14.89 4.65
N SER A 70 17.90 13.98 4.10
CA SER A 70 18.45 14.11 2.74
C SER A 70 17.40 13.76 1.68
N GLU A 71 17.51 14.40 0.49
CA GLU A 71 16.70 14.00 -0.66
C GLU A 71 17.12 12.59 -1.09
N VAL A 72 16.15 11.71 -1.30
CA VAL A 72 16.41 10.34 -1.72
C VAL A 72 16.56 10.23 -3.23
N CYS A 73 15.68 10.89 -3.98
CA CYS A 73 15.73 10.86 -5.44
C CYS A 73 16.69 11.92 -5.96
N THR A 74 17.81 11.50 -6.56
CA THR A 74 18.72 12.43 -7.24
C THR A 74 18.06 13.05 -8.48
N SER A 75 18.63 14.14 -8.99
CA SER A 75 18.14 14.78 -10.22
C SER A 75 18.09 13.80 -11.41
N ASP A 76 19.06 12.89 -11.50
CA ASP A 76 19.12 11.87 -12.56
C ASP A 76 17.97 10.87 -12.43
N VAL A 77 17.66 10.41 -11.21
CA VAL A 77 16.51 9.52 -10.95
C VAL A 77 15.19 10.23 -11.23
N ILE A 78 15.07 11.52 -10.89
CA ILE A 78 13.86 12.31 -11.20
C ILE A 78 13.69 12.45 -12.72
N ALA A 79 14.77 12.75 -13.45
CA ALA A 79 14.74 12.83 -14.91
C ALA A 79 14.33 11.49 -15.55
N LEU A 80 14.90 10.39 -15.05
CA LEU A 80 14.53 9.04 -15.48
C LEU A 80 13.05 8.74 -15.23
N ILE A 81 12.51 9.12 -14.07
CA ILE A 81 11.09 8.93 -13.77
C ILE A 81 10.20 9.70 -14.76
N HIS A 82 10.56 10.92 -15.14
CA HIS A 82 9.83 11.69 -16.14
C HIS A 82 9.92 11.06 -17.54
N GLU A 83 11.10 10.56 -17.92
CA GLU A 83 11.31 9.82 -19.16
C GLU A 83 10.41 8.58 -19.21
N VAL A 84 10.52 7.69 -18.22
CA VAL A 84 9.71 6.45 -18.15
C VAL A 84 8.21 6.74 -18.12
N THR A 85 7.79 7.79 -17.40
CA THR A 85 6.37 8.20 -17.36
C THR A 85 5.88 8.64 -18.74
N SER A 86 6.75 9.29 -19.53
CA SER A 86 6.40 9.74 -20.89
C SER A 86 6.42 8.61 -21.91
N ASP A 87 7.38 7.68 -21.78
CA ASP A 87 7.60 6.60 -22.74
C ASP A 87 6.63 5.42 -22.56
N ILE A 88 6.21 5.14 -21.31
CA ILE A 88 5.33 4.02 -20.99
C ILE A 88 3.91 4.53 -20.73
N GLU A 89 3.04 4.41 -21.73
CA GLU A 89 1.63 4.77 -21.63
C GLU A 89 0.72 3.57 -21.33
N GLU A 90 1.20 2.35 -21.57
CA GLU A 90 0.45 1.10 -21.39
C GLU A 90 0.82 0.40 -20.08
N GLY A 91 -0.18 -0.19 -19.42
CA GLY A 91 0.04 -1.01 -18.23
C GLY A 91 0.50 -2.42 -18.54
N LEU A 92 0.87 -3.15 -17.49
CA LEU A 92 1.13 -4.59 -17.61
C LEU A 92 -0.08 -5.31 -18.24
N ASP A 93 0.16 -6.21 -19.19
CA ASP A 93 -0.86 -7.00 -19.86
C ASP A 93 -0.60 -8.49 -19.61
N PHE A 94 -1.19 -9.01 -18.53
CA PHE A 94 -1.11 -10.43 -18.17
C PHE A 94 -2.49 -11.10 -18.31
N PRO A 95 -2.55 -12.38 -18.73
CA PRO A 95 -3.80 -13.12 -18.75
C PRO A 95 -4.48 -13.12 -17.39
N GLY A 96 -5.74 -12.68 -17.35
CA GLY A 96 -6.55 -12.63 -16.13
C GLY A 96 -6.42 -11.32 -15.32
N LEU A 97 -5.63 -10.36 -15.79
CA LEU A 97 -5.60 -9.00 -15.27
C LEU A 97 -6.82 -8.22 -15.80
N GLU A 98 -7.49 -7.50 -14.92
CA GLU A 98 -8.70 -6.74 -15.21
C GLU A 98 -8.45 -5.24 -14.98
N VAL A 99 -8.99 -4.40 -15.87
CA VAL A 99 -9.04 -2.95 -15.63
C VAL A 99 -10.15 -2.71 -14.61
N VAL A 100 -9.78 -2.21 -13.44
CA VAL A 100 -10.70 -2.01 -12.32
C VAL A 100 -10.76 -0.55 -11.95
N GLU A 101 -11.97 -0.01 -11.82
CA GLU A 101 -12.19 1.26 -11.13
C GLU A 101 -12.01 1.05 -9.62
N PRO A 102 -11.01 1.70 -8.99
CA PRO A 102 -10.75 1.51 -7.57
C PRO A 102 -11.90 2.08 -6.74
N ASN A 103 -12.32 1.37 -5.68
CA ASN A 103 -13.22 1.95 -4.70
C ASN A 103 -12.40 2.84 -3.77
N TRP A 104 -12.18 4.09 -4.19
CA TRP A 104 -11.41 5.06 -3.43
C TRP A 104 -12.04 5.28 -2.05
N PRO A 105 -11.25 5.27 -0.96
CA PRO A 105 -11.78 5.64 0.35
C PRO A 105 -12.21 7.11 0.36
N GLU A 106 -13.00 7.47 1.36
CA GLU A 106 -13.35 8.87 1.60
C GLU A 106 -12.09 9.71 1.82
N PRO A 107 -11.99 10.89 1.17
CA PRO A 107 -10.87 11.80 1.37
C PRO A 107 -10.66 12.15 2.84
N ALA A 108 -9.39 12.24 3.25
CA ALA A 108 -9.04 12.87 4.52
C ALA A 108 -9.51 14.34 4.52
N GLU A 109 -9.69 14.91 5.71
CA GLU A 109 -10.05 16.34 5.85
C GLU A 109 -9.13 17.22 4.99
N SER A 110 -9.67 18.30 4.42
CA SER A 110 -8.86 19.22 3.63
C SER A 110 -7.78 19.86 4.51
N CYS A 111 -6.53 19.91 4.05
CA CYS A 111 -5.48 20.49 4.88
C CYS A 111 -5.70 22.00 5.10
N PHE A 112 -5.21 22.50 6.23
CA PHE A 112 -5.31 23.89 6.65
C PHE A 112 -4.23 24.78 5.99
N GLY A 113 -4.60 26.02 5.63
CA GLY A 113 -3.66 27.03 5.11
C GLY A 113 -3.02 26.70 3.75
N ASP A 114 -2.00 27.44 3.34
CA ASP A 114 -1.32 27.24 2.03
C ASP A 114 0.13 26.71 2.20
N GLU A 115 0.53 26.33 3.42
CA GLU A 115 1.88 25.83 3.71
C GLU A 115 2.15 24.44 3.12
N GLY A 116 3.44 24.10 3.00
CA GLY A 116 3.88 22.76 2.59
C GLY A 116 3.46 21.69 3.60
N VAL A 117 3.01 20.56 3.08
CA VAL A 117 2.49 19.42 3.85
C VAL A 117 3.52 18.30 3.88
N LEU A 118 3.71 17.68 5.04
CA LEU A 118 4.48 16.46 5.17
C LEU A 118 3.53 15.26 5.12
N TRP A 119 3.77 14.34 4.19
CA TRP A 119 3.14 13.04 4.17
C TRP A 119 4.17 11.94 4.43
N VAL A 120 3.86 11.01 5.32
CA VAL A 120 4.74 9.92 5.72
C VAL A 120 4.03 8.58 5.53
N SER A 121 4.60 7.75 4.66
CA SER A 121 4.29 6.32 4.63
C SER A 121 5.02 5.63 5.79
N ILE A 122 4.26 5.02 6.69
CA ILE A 122 4.76 4.30 7.87
C ILE A 122 4.85 2.81 7.55
N THR A 123 6.03 2.23 7.79
CA THR A 123 6.24 0.77 7.67
C THR A 123 6.66 0.16 9.01
N SER A 124 6.85 -1.17 9.02
CA SER A 124 7.30 -1.88 10.22
C SER A 124 8.61 -1.30 10.77
N PRO A 125 8.79 -1.28 12.10
CA PRO A 125 7.86 -1.76 13.13
C PRO A 125 6.81 -0.71 13.56
N LEU A 126 6.75 0.47 12.95
CA LEU A 126 6.03 1.63 13.48
C LEU A 126 4.49 1.54 13.39
N LYS A 127 3.94 0.65 12.54
CA LYS A 127 2.51 0.61 12.19
C LYS A 127 1.52 0.40 13.36
N HIS A 128 2.01 0.01 14.53
CA HIS A 128 1.21 -0.19 15.74
C HIS A 128 1.50 0.83 16.85
N GLY A 129 2.35 1.83 16.57
CA GLY A 129 2.82 2.78 17.56
C GLY A 129 1.86 3.95 17.83
N LEU A 130 0.90 4.20 16.94
CA LEU A 130 -0.09 5.26 17.13
C LEU A 130 -1.30 4.73 17.91
N SER A 131 -1.87 5.59 18.75
CA SER A 131 -3.08 5.34 19.52
C SER A 131 -3.96 6.58 19.56
N SER A 132 -5.19 6.46 20.06
CA SER A 132 -6.08 7.60 20.31
C SER A 132 -5.49 8.67 21.25
N ARG A 133 -4.44 8.33 22.01
CA ARG A 133 -3.71 9.26 22.89
C ARG A 133 -2.55 9.98 22.21
N SER A 134 -2.25 9.66 20.95
CA SER A 134 -1.12 10.22 20.20
C SER A 134 -1.39 11.63 19.62
N GLY A 135 -2.58 12.20 19.85
CA GLY A 135 -2.95 13.53 19.32
C GLY A 135 -3.14 13.53 17.80
N VAL A 136 -3.51 12.38 17.24
CA VAL A 136 -3.76 12.19 15.80
C VAL A 136 -5.26 12.13 15.51
N ILE A 137 -5.65 12.57 14.31
CA ILE A 137 -7.01 12.49 13.79
C ILE A 137 -7.09 11.29 12.83
N PRO A 138 -7.78 10.20 13.19
CA PRO A 138 -7.96 9.06 12.29
C PRO A 138 -8.99 9.38 11.20
N VAL A 139 -8.74 8.90 9.97
CA VAL A 139 -9.72 8.96 8.86
C VAL A 139 -10.51 7.66 8.70
N ASP A 140 -10.13 6.63 9.44
CA ASP A 140 -10.70 5.28 9.38
C ASP A 140 -10.55 4.58 10.75
N ALA A 141 -10.93 3.31 10.83
CA ALA A 141 -10.81 2.50 12.06
C ALA A 141 -9.37 2.00 12.33
N SER A 142 -8.34 2.51 11.65
CA SER A 142 -6.97 1.98 11.73
C SER A 142 -6.34 2.07 13.12
N LEU A 143 -6.72 3.06 13.94
CA LEU A 143 -6.27 3.15 15.33
C LEU A 143 -6.86 2.03 16.19
N ASP A 144 -8.13 1.66 15.96
CA ASP A 144 -8.84 0.63 16.73
C ASP A 144 -8.25 -0.75 16.49
N ILE A 145 -7.78 -0.99 15.27
CA ILE A 145 -7.09 -2.24 14.88
C ILE A 145 -5.57 -2.09 14.87
N ALA A 146 -5.01 -0.99 15.39
CA ALA A 146 -3.57 -0.70 15.48
C ALA A 146 -2.80 -1.00 14.16
N SER A 147 -3.27 -0.45 13.04
CA SER A 147 -2.75 -0.74 11.69
C SER A 147 -2.43 0.51 10.86
N THR A 148 -2.02 1.59 11.49
CA THR A 148 -1.73 2.84 10.80
C THR A 148 -0.50 2.69 9.89
N ASN A 149 -0.63 3.08 8.62
CA ASN A 149 0.49 3.12 7.67
C ASN A 149 0.62 4.47 6.95
N GLN A 150 -0.28 5.43 7.22
CA GLN A 150 -0.23 6.79 6.69
C GLN A 150 -0.25 7.83 7.80
N LEU A 151 0.50 8.91 7.61
CA LEU A 151 0.50 10.09 8.46
C LEU A 151 0.63 11.34 7.58
N ARG A 152 -0.16 12.37 7.86
CA ARG A 152 -0.11 13.65 7.17
C ARG A 152 -0.10 14.79 8.18
N TRP A 153 0.86 15.68 8.05
CA TRP A 153 1.02 16.87 8.88
C TRP A 153 1.01 18.12 8.00
N ASP A 154 0.06 19.02 8.24
CA ASP A 154 -0.10 20.26 7.47
C ASP A 154 0.34 21.53 8.22
N GLY A 155 0.97 21.36 9.39
CA GLY A 155 1.32 22.46 10.28
C GLY A 155 0.26 22.75 11.36
N HIS A 156 -0.94 22.18 11.24
CA HIS A 156 -2.04 22.35 12.18
C HIS A 156 -2.57 21.02 12.72
N GLN A 157 -2.91 20.10 11.83
CA GLN A 157 -3.51 18.81 12.13
C GLN A 157 -2.58 17.66 11.73
N LEU A 158 -2.55 16.65 12.59
CA LEU A 158 -1.85 15.39 12.34
C LEU A 158 -2.89 14.30 12.04
N VAL A 159 -3.04 13.96 10.76
CA VAL A 159 -4.06 13.04 10.27
C VAL A 159 -3.44 11.68 9.97
N THR A 160 -4.13 10.57 10.26
CA THR A 160 -3.61 9.20 10.08
C THR A 160 -4.67 8.24 9.54
N GLY A 161 -4.23 7.15 8.91
CA GLY A 161 -5.09 6.07 8.44
C GLY A 161 -4.30 4.83 8.00
N SER A 162 -5.02 3.86 7.42
CA SER A 162 -4.46 2.63 6.85
C SER A 162 -4.87 2.45 5.38
N THR A 163 -3.89 2.21 4.52
CA THR A 163 -4.10 1.92 3.10
C THR A 163 -3.68 0.51 2.70
N ASP A 164 -3.10 -0.27 3.62
CA ASP A 164 -2.65 -1.65 3.37
C ASP A 164 -3.83 -2.51 2.87
N GLY A 165 -4.93 -2.55 3.62
CA GLY A 165 -6.08 -3.41 3.31
C GLY A 165 -6.78 -3.01 2.01
N ALA A 166 -7.06 -1.72 1.83
CA ALA A 166 -7.63 -1.21 0.58
C ALA A 166 -6.70 -1.47 -0.62
N GLY A 167 -5.38 -1.41 -0.44
CA GLY A 167 -4.40 -1.80 -1.43
C GLY A 167 -4.51 -3.28 -1.82
N VAL A 168 -4.63 -4.18 -0.84
CA VAL A 168 -4.85 -5.63 -1.12
C VAL A 168 -6.17 -5.87 -1.87
N ILE A 169 -7.24 -5.17 -1.50
CA ILE A 169 -8.51 -5.26 -2.23
C ILE A 169 -8.36 -4.81 -3.68
N LEU A 170 -7.62 -3.71 -3.92
CA LEU A 170 -7.33 -3.26 -5.28
C LEU A 170 -6.55 -4.32 -6.08
N VAL A 171 -5.53 -4.95 -5.48
CA VAL A 171 -4.79 -6.05 -6.13
C VAL A 171 -5.73 -7.23 -6.43
N ALA A 172 -6.52 -7.67 -5.47
CA ALA A 172 -7.43 -8.80 -5.64
C ALA A 172 -8.48 -8.55 -6.72
N ARG A 173 -9.06 -7.35 -6.79
CA ARG A 173 -9.98 -6.96 -7.86
C ARG A 173 -9.28 -6.92 -9.22
N THR A 174 -8.07 -6.37 -9.28
CA THR A 174 -7.25 -6.33 -10.50
C THR A 174 -6.97 -7.74 -11.06
N TRP A 175 -6.99 -8.77 -10.21
CA TRP A 175 -6.87 -10.18 -10.62
C TRP A 175 -8.21 -10.93 -10.71
N GLY A 176 -9.32 -10.21 -10.74
CA GLY A 176 -10.66 -10.75 -10.96
C GLY A 176 -11.24 -11.57 -9.80
N ILE A 177 -10.69 -11.47 -8.59
CA ILE A 177 -11.13 -12.29 -7.45
C ILE A 177 -12.58 -11.98 -7.04
N PHE A 178 -12.93 -10.69 -7.02
CA PHE A 178 -14.27 -10.23 -6.66
C PHE A 178 -15.25 -10.23 -7.84
N SER A 179 -14.77 -10.30 -9.09
CA SER A 179 -15.64 -10.39 -10.28
C SER A 179 -16.11 -11.84 -10.52
N ARG A 180 -15.28 -12.82 -10.15
CA ARG A 180 -15.56 -14.26 -10.31
C ARG A 180 -16.32 -14.89 -9.15
N SER A 181 -16.48 -14.17 -8.04
CA SER A 181 -16.92 -14.71 -6.76
C SER A 181 -17.78 -13.71 -6.01
N GLN A 182 -18.94 -14.13 -5.51
CA GLN A 182 -19.78 -13.26 -4.68
C GLN A 182 -19.23 -13.11 -3.25
N SER A 183 -18.55 -14.15 -2.74
CA SER A 183 -17.92 -14.13 -1.42
C SER A 183 -16.55 -14.83 -1.48
N PRO A 184 -15.56 -14.18 -2.11
CA PRO A 184 -14.24 -14.78 -2.29
C PRO A 184 -13.59 -15.07 -0.95
N ILE A 185 -12.75 -16.10 -0.93
CA ILE A 185 -12.10 -16.58 0.29
C ILE A 185 -10.65 -16.10 0.30
N MET A 186 -10.26 -15.38 1.36
CA MET A 186 -8.87 -15.06 1.62
C MET A 186 -8.24 -16.04 2.58
N ILE A 187 -7.11 -16.61 2.21
CA ILE A 187 -6.21 -17.32 3.12
C ILE A 187 -5.16 -16.31 3.59
N LEU A 188 -5.20 -15.94 4.87
CA LEU A 188 -4.34 -14.90 5.41
C LEU A 188 -3.28 -15.49 6.33
N HIS A 189 -2.00 -15.37 5.97
CA HIS A 189 -0.89 -15.71 6.84
C HIS A 189 -0.37 -14.46 7.56
N GLY A 190 -0.56 -14.42 8.88
CA GLY A 190 -0.05 -13.37 9.77
C GLY A 190 -1.15 -12.65 10.56
N GLY A 191 -0.74 -11.95 11.62
CA GLY A 191 -1.64 -11.17 12.49
C GLY A 191 -1.08 -9.80 12.91
N GLY A 192 -0.09 -9.31 12.17
CA GLY A 192 0.49 -7.97 12.33
C GLY A 192 -0.46 -6.84 11.87
N ALA A 193 0.01 -5.60 11.92
CA ALA A 193 -0.74 -4.42 11.50
C ALA A 193 -1.33 -4.55 10.08
N ALA A 194 -0.50 -4.90 9.09
CA ALA A 194 -0.94 -5.05 7.71
C ALA A 194 -1.97 -6.18 7.53
N ALA A 195 -1.79 -7.30 8.25
CA ALA A 195 -2.73 -8.41 8.25
C ALA A 195 -4.10 -8.01 8.80
N ARG A 196 -4.14 -7.24 9.90
CA ARG A 196 -5.40 -6.72 10.48
C ARG A 196 -6.10 -5.73 9.55
N SER A 197 -5.35 -4.82 8.93
CA SER A 197 -5.89 -3.90 7.91
C SER A 197 -6.49 -4.68 6.72
N THR A 198 -5.77 -5.69 6.24
CA THR A 198 -6.21 -6.57 5.15
C THR A 198 -7.48 -7.35 5.52
N ALA A 199 -7.52 -7.93 6.72
CA ALA A 199 -8.68 -8.67 7.20
C ALA A 199 -9.92 -7.78 7.33
N ALA A 200 -9.78 -6.56 7.87
CA ALA A 200 -10.87 -5.60 7.98
C ALA A 200 -11.43 -5.22 6.60
N ALA A 201 -10.55 -4.84 5.67
CA ALA A 201 -10.96 -4.47 4.31
C ALA A 201 -11.60 -5.63 3.54
N TRP A 202 -11.09 -6.86 3.70
CA TRP A 202 -11.66 -8.05 3.07
C TRP A 202 -13.06 -8.37 3.55
N ALA A 203 -13.27 -8.33 4.87
CA ALA A 203 -14.57 -8.54 5.49
C ALA A 203 -15.59 -7.46 5.06
N GLU A 204 -15.18 -6.19 5.01
CA GLU A 204 -16.02 -5.08 4.56
C GLU A 204 -16.44 -5.22 3.08
N ASN A 205 -15.63 -5.88 2.26
CA ASN A 205 -15.93 -6.18 0.86
C ASN A 205 -16.71 -7.51 0.68
N GLY A 206 -17.25 -8.10 1.75
CA GLY A 206 -18.10 -9.30 1.71
C GLY A 206 -17.35 -10.62 1.51
N GLY A 207 -16.02 -10.60 1.61
CA GLY A 207 -15.20 -11.80 1.54
C GLY A 207 -15.14 -12.58 2.85
N ARG A 208 -14.79 -13.86 2.77
CA ARG A 208 -14.56 -14.74 3.92
C ARG A 208 -13.07 -14.96 4.16
N ILE A 209 -12.68 -15.27 5.40
CA ILE A 209 -11.27 -15.29 5.81
C ILE A 209 -10.95 -16.61 6.51
N VAL A 210 -9.96 -17.31 5.98
CA VAL A 210 -9.26 -18.40 6.66
C VAL A 210 -7.98 -17.82 7.25
N SER A 211 -7.96 -17.61 8.57
CA SER A 211 -6.77 -17.10 9.26
C SER A 211 -5.78 -18.22 9.52
N MET A 212 -4.60 -18.13 8.91
CA MET A 212 -3.48 -19.04 9.11
C MET A 212 -2.41 -18.34 9.96
N THR A 213 -1.98 -18.98 11.04
CA THR A 213 -0.93 -18.43 11.88
C THR A 213 0.11 -19.52 12.13
N ARG A 214 1.38 -19.21 11.85
CA ARG A 214 2.49 -20.10 12.17
C ARG A 214 2.73 -20.12 13.68
N GLU A 215 3.27 -21.23 14.20
CA GLU A 215 3.64 -21.30 15.61
C GLU A 215 4.56 -20.14 16.01
N GLY A 216 4.27 -19.52 17.16
CA GLY A 216 5.03 -18.37 17.67
C GLY A 216 4.65 -17.01 17.08
N LYS A 217 3.73 -16.94 16.10
CA LYS A 217 3.21 -15.67 15.57
C LYS A 217 1.86 -15.31 16.18
N ARG A 218 1.53 -14.02 16.16
CA ARG A 218 0.27 -13.51 16.72
C ARG A 218 -0.88 -13.85 15.77
N PRO A 219 -1.95 -14.52 16.22
CA PRO A 219 -3.14 -14.73 15.40
C PRO A 219 -3.97 -13.45 15.28
N LEU A 220 -4.87 -13.43 14.30
CA LEU A 220 -5.94 -12.44 14.27
C LEU A 220 -6.84 -12.60 15.51
N ASP A 221 -7.16 -11.49 16.19
CA ASP A 221 -8.13 -11.50 17.28
C ASP A 221 -9.54 -11.67 16.70
N PRO A 222 -10.32 -12.69 17.12
CA PRO A 222 -11.67 -12.91 16.58
C PRO A 222 -12.65 -11.78 16.93
N ARG A 223 -12.30 -10.89 17.88
CA ARG A 223 -13.11 -9.72 18.24
C ARG A 223 -12.86 -8.50 17.33
N GLY A 224 -11.99 -8.63 16.33
CA GLY A 224 -11.80 -7.58 15.33
C GLY A 224 -13.01 -7.42 14.41
N PRO A 225 -13.05 -6.37 13.59
CA PRO A 225 -14.16 -6.11 12.66
C PRO A 225 -14.37 -7.21 11.62
N TRP A 226 -13.38 -8.09 11.43
CA TRP A 226 -13.45 -9.27 10.56
C TRP A 226 -14.07 -10.50 11.22
N GLY A 227 -14.48 -10.44 12.49
CA GLY A 227 -14.90 -11.61 13.28
C GLY A 227 -15.94 -12.47 12.58
N ASP A 228 -16.98 -11.85 12.03
CA ASP A 228 -18.07 -12.54 11.33
C ASP A 228 -17.67 -13.13 9.96
N ALA A 229 -16.55 -12.66 9.40
CA ALA A 229 -16.01 -13.16 8.14
C ALA A 229 -15.07 -14.36 8.33
N LEU A 230 -14.67 -14.68 9.58
CA LEU A 230 -13.79 -15.81 9.86
C LEU A 230 -14.50 -17.14 9.63
N ILE A 231 -13.83 -18.03 8.90
CA ILE A 231 -14.24 -19.42 8.69
C ILE A 231 -13.10 -20.37 9.07
N ASP A 232 -13.43 -21.54 9.60
CA ASP A 232 -12.44 -22.49 10.10
C ASP A 232 -11.55 -23.08 8.99
N ARG A 233 -12.13 -23.26 7.80
CA ARG A 233 -11.46 -23.86 6.63
C ARG A 233 -12.17 -23.48 5.34
N VAL A 234 -11.45 -23.59 4.23
CA VAL A 234 -12.05 -23.48 2.89
C VAL A 234 -13.02 -24.66 2.69
N PRO A 235 -14.26 -24.43 2.22
CA PRO A 235 -15.19 -25.52 1.91
C PRO A 235 -14.67 -26.41 0.78
N GLU A 236 -14.70 -27.75 0.95
CA GLU A 236 -14.12 -28.73 0.01
C GLU A 236 -14.69 -28.66 -1.43
N ALA A 237 -15.92 -28.15 -1.60
CA ALA A 237 -16.58 -27.96 -2.89
C ALA A 237 -16.79 -26.47 -3.25
N SER A 238 -15.95 -25.58 -2.71
CA SER A 238 -16.04 -24.14 -2.99
C SER A 238 -15.72 -23.86 -4.45
N LEU A 239 -16.64 -23.19 -5.15
CA LEU A 239 -16.38 -22.58 -6.47
C LEU A 239 -15.90 -21.13 -6.33
N GLU A 240 -15.75 -20.63 -5.10
CA GLU A 240 -15.29 -19.27 -4.87
C GLU A 240 -13.82 -19.10 -5.25
N SER A 241 -13.47 -17.90 -5.69
CA SER A 241 -12.09 -17.50 -5.92
C SER A 241 -11.34 -17.43 -4.58
N ILE A 242 -10.15 -18.03 -4.56
CA ILE A 242 -9.28 -18.11 -3.39
C ILE A 242 -8.07 -17.20 -3.61
N PHE A 243 -7.87 -16.27 -2.69
CA PHE A 243 -6.74 -15.34 -2.69
C PHE A 243 -5.90 -15.55 -1.43
N GLN A 244 -4.61 -15.83 -1.58
CA GLN A 244 -3.72 -15.96 -0.44
C GLN A 244 -2.92 -14.68 -0.23
N VAL A 245 -2.75 -14.26 1.02
CA VAL A 245 -1.85 -13.17 1.40
C VAL A 245 -0.87 -13.67 2.45
N ASP A 246 0.42 -13.58 2.16
CA ASP A 246 1.48 -13.99 3.07
C ASP A 246 2.28 -12.79 3.61
N PHE A 247 1.99 -12.39 4.86
CA PHE A 247 2.75 -11.40 5.60
C PHE A 247 3.90 -12.01 6.42
N ASP A 248 3.99 -13.33 6.43
CA ASP A 248 4.81 -14.10 7.36
C ASP A 248 6.05 -14.72 6.74
N SER A 249 6.24 -14.58 5.43
CA SER A 249 7.21 -15.28 4.60
C SER A 249 8.64 -15.29 5.16
N SER A 250 9.00 -16.39 5.84
CA SER A 250 10.25 -17.10 5.60
C SER A 250 9.96 -18.20 4.57
N LYS A 251 10.90 -18.43 3.64
CA LYS A 251 10.79 -19.22 2.38
C LYS A 251 10.32 -20.68 2.49
N GLU A 252 9.83 -21.14 3.63
CA GLU A 252 9.24 -22.46 3.81
C GLU A 252 7.74 -22.32 4.04
N SER A 253 6.94 -22.64 3.01
CA SER A 253 5.54 -23.00 3.18
C SER A 253 5.51 -24.45 3.67
N SER A 254 5.16 -24.65 4.94
CA SER A 254 4.66 -25.96 5.34
C SER A 254 3.30 -26.14 4.66
N ILE A 255 3.29 -26.90 3.55
CA ILE A 255 2.07 -27.30 2.85
C ILE A 255 1.20 -28.02 3.87
N ARG A 256 0.09 -27.38 4.25
CA ARG A 256 -0.97 -28.03 4.99
C ARG A 256 -1.85 -28.74 3.96
N PRO A 257 -1.96 -30.09 3.99
CA PRO A 257 -2.67 -30.87 2.97
C PRO A 257 -4.19 -30.59 2.92
N ASP A 258 -4.70 -29.81 3.86
CA ASP A 258 -6.10 -29.42 4.07
C ASP A 258 -6.47 -28.04 3.50
N VAL A 259 -5.55 -27.33 2.84
CA VAL A 259 -5.82 -26.02 2.23
C VAL A 259 -5.80 -26.12 0.70
N PRO A 260 -6.91 -25.77 0.00
CA PRO A 260 -6.94 -25.74 -1.44
C PRO A 260 -5.94 -24.74 -2.03
N ASP A 261 -5.45 -25.03 -3.23
CA ASP A 261 -4.53 -24.14 -3.94
C ASP A 261 -5.21 -22.79 -4.24
N PRO A 262 -4.57 -21.66 -3.90
CA PRO A 262 -5.11 -20.35 -4.21
C PRO A 262 -5.05 -20.07 -5.71
N ASN A 263 -5.95 -19.23 -6.22
CA ASN A 263 -5.84 -18.73 -7.60
C ASN A 263 -4.66 -17.74 -7.71
N VAL A 264 -4.50 -16.90 -6.70
CA VAL A 264 -3.44 -15.89 -6.61
C VAL A 264 -2.90 -15.84 -5.19
N CYS A 265 -1.58 -15.75 -5.05
CA CYS A 265 -0.86 -15.62 -3.80
C CYS A 265 -0.06 -14.30 -3.83
N LEU A 266 -0.34 -13.40 -2.90
CA LEU A 266 0.37 -12.15 -2.71
C LEU A 266 1.34 -12.31 -1.53
N VAL A 267 2.64 -12.27 -1.82
CA VAL A 267 3.70 -12.27 -0.80
C VAL A 267 4.03 -10.82 -0.46
N ALA A 268 3.83 -10.40 0.79
CA ALA A 268 3.97 -8.98 1.16
C ALA A 268 5.42 -8.47 1.13
N SER A 269 6.41 -9.36 1.18
CA SER A 269 7.82 -9.01 1.06
C SER A 269 8.23 -8.76 -0.39
N TYR A 270 9.13 -7.81 -0.61
CA TYR A 270 9.86 -7.64 -1.85
C TYR A 270 11.35 -7.48 -1.55
N GLY A 271 12.20 -7.85 -2.50
CA GLY A 271 13.65 -7.71 -2.41
C GLY A 271 14.23 -7.01 -3.63
N ILE A 272 15.52 -6.69 -3.53
CA ILE A 272 16.35 -6.26 -4.67
C ILE A 272 16.31 -7.34 -5.75
N GLY A 273 16.14 -6.94 -7.01
CA GLY A 273 16.00 -7.88 -8.13
C GLY A 273 14.72 -8.73 -8.10
N GLY A 274 13.69 -8.30 -7.36
CA GLY A 274 12.34 -8.85 -7.53
C GLY A 274 11.70 -8.38 -8.84
N SER A 275 10.49 -8.86 -9.13
CA SER A 275 9.81 -8.57 -10.40
C SER A 275 8.33 -8.33 -10.18
N VAL A 276 7.77 -7.39 -10.96
CA VAL A 276 6.32 -7.20 -11.05
C VAL A 276 5.64 -8.32 -11.87
N GLU A 277 6.42 -9.08 -12.64
CA GLU A 277 5.93 -10.22 -13.39
C GLU A 277 5.53 -11.36 -12.43
N PRO A 278 4.28 -11.84 -12.49
CA PRO A 278 3.85 -12.97 -11.70
C PRO A 278 4.64 -14.22 -12.03
N THR A 279 5.01 -15.00 -11.00
CA THR A 279 5.52 -16.36 -11.19
C THR A 279 4.40 -17.37 -10.99
N GLN A 280 4.52 -18.57 -11.55
CA GLN A 280 3.52 -19.62 -11.36
C GLN A 280 4.04 -20.69 -10.39
N SER A 281 3.23 -21.04 -9.39
CA SER A 281 3.52 -22.15 -8.49
C SER A 281 3.40 -23.50 -9.21
N ALA A 282 3.91 -24.56 -8.59
CA ALA A 282 3.71 -25.94 -9.09
C ALA A 282 2.22 -26.34 -9.15
N SER A 283 1.36 -25.71 -8.36
CA SER A 283 -0.10 -25.91 -8.38
C SER A 283 -0.85 -25.02 -9.37
N GLY A 284 -0.14 -24.16 -10.09
CA GLY A 284 -0.73 -23.24 -11.07
C GLY A 284 -1.14 -21.88 -10.50
N ALA A 285 -0.97 -21.64 -9.19
CA ALA A 285 -1.27 -20.37 -8.55
C ALA A 285 -0.33 -19.27 -9.05
N LEU A 286 -0.87 -18.08 -9.31
CA LEU A 286 -0.05 -16.91 -9.63
C LEU A 286 0.53 -16.31 -8.34
N ILE A 287 1.84 -16.11 -8.30
CA ILE A 287 2.56 -15.56 -7.16
C ILE A 287 2.98 -14.14 -7.50
N LEU A 288 2.45 -13.19 -6.74
CA LEU A 288 2.74 -11.76 -6.80
C LEU A 288 3.68 -11.38 -5.67
N ASP A 289 4.64 -10.50 -5.96
CA ASP A 289 5.54 -9.96 -4.94
C ASP A 289 4.95 -8.74 -4.21
N GLY A 290 5.67 -8.24 -3.20
CA GLY A 290 5.24 -7.12 -2.38
C GLY A 290 5.09 -5.79 -3.13
N ARG A 291 5.61 -5.65 -4.36
CA ARG A 291 5.48 -4.42 -5.17
C ARG A 291 4.03 -4.18 -5.55
N TRP A 292 3.26 -5.24 -5.80
CA TRP A 292 1.83 -5.15 -6.08
C TRP A 292 1.08 -4.48 -4.93
N MET A 293 1.31 -4.95 -3.71
CA MET A 293 0.71 -4.35 -2.51
C MET A 293 1.20 -2.93 -2.29
N LEU A 294 2.51 -2.69 -2.45
CA LEU A 294 3.11 -1.39 -2.23
C LEU A 294 2.61 -0.34 -3.22
N ALA A 295 2.56 -0.63 -4.52
CA ALA A 295 2.04 0.29 -5.52
C ALA A 295 0.55 0.58 -5.27
N ALA A 296 -0.25 -0.45 -4.94
CA ALA A 296 -1.67 -0.30 -4.66
C ALA A 296 -1.94 0.57 -3.43
N GLN A 297 -1.27 0.31 -2.29
CA GLN A 297 -1.47 1.12 -1.07
C GLN A 297 -1.01 2.58 -1.24
N HIS A 298 -0.11 2.84 -2.20
CA HIS A 298 0.32 4.18 -2.60
C HIS A 298 -0.76 4.90 -3.40
N LEU A 299 -1.38 4.25 -4.40
CA LEU A 299 -2.52 4.83 -5.13
C LEU A 299 -3.66 5.22 -4.18
N ILE A 300 -3.99 4.33 -3.23
CA ILE A 300 -4.99 4.62 -2.20
C ILE A 300 -4.57 5.82 -1.34
N ALA A 301 -3.28 5.90 -0.93
CA ALA A 301 -2.78 7.03 -0.15
C ALA A 301 -2.87 8.35 -0.91
N TRP A 302 -2.60 8.36 -2.22
CA TRP A 302 -2.76 9.53 -3.06
C TRP A 302 -4.21 9.98 -3.16
N ALA A 303 -5.13 9.04 -3.38
CA ALA A 303 -6.56 9.31 -3.45
C ALA A 303 -7.16 9.80 -2.12
N GLN A 304 -6.54 9.47 -0.99
CA GLN A 304 -7.07 9.82 0.33
C GLN A 304 -6.38 11.03 0.98
N PHE A 305 -5.05 11.11 0.95
CA PHE A 305 -4.27 12.05 1.77
C PHE A 305 -3.61 13.19 0.99
N ILE A 306 -3.22 12.95 -0.27
CA ILE A 306 -2.34 13.85 -1.02
C ILE A 306 -3.13 14.70 -2.01
N ALA A 307 -3.83 14.05 -2.95
CA ALA A 307 -4.50 14.72 -4.06
C ALA A 307 -5.90 14.10 -4.31
N PRO A 308 -6.80 14.12 -3.32
CA PRO A 308 -8.12 13.49 -3.42
C PRO A 308 -8.96 14.03 -4.59
N ASP A 309 -8.83 15.32 -4.91
CA ASP A 309 -9.52 15.96 -6.05
C ASP A 309 -9.07 15.43 -7.42
N TYR A 310 -7.97 14.66 -7.45
CA TYR A 310 -7.37 14.10 -8.66
C TYR A 310 -7.38 12.57 -8.67
N ARG A 311 -8.14 11.93 -7.77
CA ARG A 311 -8.19 10.46 -7.65
C ARG A 311 -8.64 9.74 -8.93
N ASP A 312 -9.49 10.39 -9.73
CA ASP A 312 -9.96 9.87 -11.02
C ASP A 312 -8.91 10.04 -12.15
N SER A 313 -7.86 10.81 -11.90
CA SER A 313 -6.72 11.04 -12.79
C SER A 313 -5.46 10.28 -12.35
N LEU A 314 -5.55 9.39 -11.37
CA LEU A 314 -4.44 8.55 -10.95
C LEU A 314 -4.13 7.47 -12.00
N PRO A 315 -2.87 7.01 -12.10
CA PRO A 315 -2.55 5.89 -12.97
C PRO A 315 -3.24 4.62 -12.47
N SER A 316 -3.58 3.72 -13.41
CA SER A 316 -4.01 2.38 -13.03
C SER A 316 -2.88 1.62 -12.33
N LEU A 317 -3.22 0.65 -11.49
CA LEU A 317 -2.22 -0.20 -10.82
C LEU A 317 -1.27 -0.90 -11.81
N PRO A 318 -1.74 -1.51 -12.92
CA PRO A 318 -0.85 -2.09 -13.93
C PRO A 318 0.10 -1.08 -14.59
N LEU A 319 -0.35 0.15 -14.84
CA LEU A 319 0.49 1.21 -15.41
C LEU A 319 1.58 1.66 -14.42
N LEU A 320 1.22 1.86 -13.16
CA LEU A 320 2.18 2.24 -12.12
C LEU A 320 3.24 1.15 -11.92
N LEU A 321 2.86 -0.13 -11.93
CA LEU A 321 3.78 -1.24 -11.79
C LEU A 321 4.72 -1.39 -12.99
N ASN A 322 4.22 -1.20 -14.23
CA ASN A 322 5.06 -1.23 -15.42
C ASN A 322 6.16 -0.18 -15.35
N ARG A 323 5.77 1.07 -15.04
CA ARG A 323 6.71 2.19 -14.88
C ARG A 323 7.68 1.99 -13.72
N LEU A 324 7.21 1.44 -12.59
CA LEU A 324 8.07 1.11 -11.46
C LEU A 324 9.15 0.09 -11.87
N SER A 325 8.75 -0.99 -12.56
CA SER A 325 9.67 -2.03 -13.02
C SER A 325 10.76 -1.49 -13.93
N GLU A 326 10.40 -0.60 -14.87
CA GLU A 326 11.37 0.02 -15.79
C GLU A 326 12.34 0.94 -15.06
N VAL A 327 11.86 1.75 -14.12
CA VAL A 327 12.71 2.63 -13.31
C VAL A 327 13.68 1.80 -12.47
N GLU A 328 13.21 0.74 -11.80
CA GLU A 328 14.07 -0.14 -11.00
C GLU A 328 15.14 -0.79 -11.87
N ALA A 329 14.77 -1.35 -13.03
CA ALA A 329 15.71 -2.00 -13.94
C ALA A 329 16.85 -1.06 -14.41
N ARG A 330 16.54 0.22 -14.64
CA ARG A 330 17.51 1.22 -15.08
C ARG A 330 18.33 1.86 -13.96
N ILE A 331 17.89 1.76 -12.70
CA ILE A 331 18.67 2.19 -11.53
C ILE A 331 19.63 1.08 -11.07
N GLU A 332 19.23 -0.19 -11.22
CA GLU A 332 20.03 -1.35 -10.83
C GLU A 332 21.07 -1.76 -11.90
N GLY A 333 20.83 -1.44 -13.17
CA GLY A 333 21.72 -1.72 -14.31
C GLY A 333 22.82 -0.70 -14.53
#